data_AF-A0A3R7MGD0-F1
#
_entry.id   AF-A0A3R7MGD0-F1
#
_cell.length_a   1.000
_cell.length_b   1.000
_cell.length_c   1.000
_cell.angle_alpha   90.00
_cell.angle_beta   90.00
_cell.angle_gamma   90.00
#
_symmetry.space_group_name_H-M   'P 1'
#
loop_
_entity.id
_entity.type
_entity.pdbx_description
1 polymer ?
#
loop_
_entity_poly.entity_id
_entity_poly.type
_entity_poly.pdbx_seq_one_letter_code
_entity_poly.pdbx_strand_id
1 'polypeptide(L)'
;MVFLFCVLFLDSIFDYDAPEELGVDPLAPECMECVGERLLVDAKTGRVGDNSGENVIPLMVVPLMLDLVEFKKVICNISVPIRRLVLVQNGEEAKLWLHLQKVENLYGRTGRLIVRHFPENTAYSSAVNVGLRFLLSLPCEEAPFVVVTNSDVTFSPELLPKLLRDAYAQTRHDAARMDALAAEVANEPNEYSRASGRNMKLLRSTPEDGRLSTSALLPDRIRYAPLDARATAFSQHYACFCAQYDGWCFTSVILTRLAFSTVGYFDENIYPAYFEDVDYLLRLRLRGFKERKVRYGTFVHQLALNARLSKKLQVKEAIWYRRVRQFSSNYVCAYAKWGRMAEFDSGYKEPFNGTVPVDVWVRMRAAYSASGTTGMMSGKEFQLLATI
;
A
#
# COMPACT_ATOMS: atom_id res chain seq x y z
N MET A 1 -14.06 -23.85 -6.92
CA MET A 1 -14.12 -23.50 -8.36
C MET A 1 -13.53 -22.10 -8.69
N VAL A 2 -12.80 -21.47 -7.76
CA VAL A 2 -12.18 -20.13 -7.90
C VAL A 2 -10.66 -20.22 -8.21
N PHE A 3 -10.08 -21.42 -8.08
CA PHE A 3 -8.63 -21.61 -7.94
C PHE A 3 -7.83 -21.85 -9.23
N LEU A 4 -8.47 -22.08 -10.38
CA LEU A 4 -7.77 -22.25 -11.67
C LEU A 4 -7.56 -20.92 -12.41
N PHE A 5 -8.19 -19.84 -11.94
CA PHE A 5 -8.19 -18.51 -12.55
C PHE A 5 -6.99 -17.63 -12.15
N CYS A 6 -6.11 -18.03 -11.21
CA CYS A 6 -4.97 -17.17 -10.84
C CYS A 6 -3.71 -17.46 -11.67
N VAL A 7 -3.50 -18.72 -12.08
CA VAL A 7 -2.29 -19.14 -12.80
C VAL A 7 -2.49 -19.08 -14.32
N LEU A 8 -3.68 -19.44 -14.83
CA LEU A 8 -3.95 -19.41 -16.27
C LEU A 8 -4.33 -18.01 -16.82
N PHE A 9 -4.74 -17.10 -15.95
CA PHE A 9 -5.23 -15.76 -16.34
C PHE A 9 -4.11 -14.72 -16.41
N LEU A 10 -2.93 -15.03 -15.85
CA LEU A 10 -1.71 -14.23 -16.00
C LEU A 10 -1.09 -14.33 -17.40
N ASP A 11 -1.59 -15.20 -18.29
CA ASP A 11 -1.12 -15.33 -19.68
C ASP A 11 -2.19 -14.98 -20.73
N SER A 12 -3.50 -14.96 -20.40
CA SER A 12 -4.57 -14.96 -21.43
C SER A 12 -5.38 -13.66 -21.63
N ILE A 13 -5.00 -12.50 -21.07
CA ILE A 13 -5.78 -11.24 -21.22
C ILE A 13 -4.99 -10.13 -21.95
N PHE A 14 -4.04 -10.47 -22.82
CA PHE A 14 -3.08 -9.48 -23.35
C PHE A 14 -3.15 -9.22 -24.84
N ASP A 15 -4.35 -9.14 -25.42
CA ASP A 15 -4.50 -8.56 -26.76
C ASP A 15 -5.49 -7.39 -26.71
N TYR A 16 -4.94 -6.19 -26.51
CA TYR A 16 -5.52 -4.98 -27.07
C TYR A 16 -4.41 -3.96 -27.32
N ASP A 17 -4.09 -3.76 -28.59
CA ASP A 17 -3.09 -2.82 -29.07
C ASP A 17 -3.77 -1.54 -29.58
N ALA A 18 -3.33 -0.41 -29.03
CA ALA A 18 -3.33 0.86 -29.74
C ALA A 18 -1.90 1.41 -29.71
N PRO A 19 -1.35 1.87 -30.85
CA PRO A 19 -0.06 2.55 -30.89
C PRO A 19 -0.22 4.00 -30.43
N GLU A 20 0.70 4.49 -29.59
CA GLU A 20 0.78 5.89 -29.20
C GLU A 20 2.04 6.49 -29.83
N GLU A 21 1.85 7.42 -30.76
CA GLU A 21 2.92 8.12 -31.48
C GLU A 21 3.64 9.13 -30.58
N LEU A 22 4.96 9.22 -30.76
CA LEU A 22 5.85 10.19 -30.12
C LEU A 22 5.62 11.61 -30.69
N GLY A 23 4.60 12.29 -30.16
CA GLY A 23 4.34 13.72 -30.35
C GLY A 23 4.33 14.48 -29.01
N VAL A 24 4.38 15.82 -29.07
CA VAL A 24 4.25 16.70 -27.90
C VAL A 24 3.01 16.30 -27.09
N ASP A 25 3.21 16.02 -25.80
CA ASP A 25 2.19 15.49 -24.89
C ASP A 25 1.05 16.51 -24.67
N PRO A 26 -0.13 16.30 -25.27
CA PRO A 26 -1.21 17.29 -25.28
C PRO A 26 -1.86 17.48 -23.90
N LEU A 27 -1.65 16.54 -22.96
CA LEU A 27 -2.26 16.56 -21.62
C LEU A 27 -1.36 17.22 -20.56
N ALA A 28 -0.15 17.68 -20.93
CA ALA A 28 0.82 18.16 -19.95
C ALA A 28 0.40 19.44 -19.19
N PRO A 29 -0.17 20.49 -19.82
CA PRO A 29 -0.66 21.67 -19.10
C PRO A 29 -1.89 21.35 -18.25
N GLU A 30 -2.83 20.58 -18.80
CA GLU A 30 -4.08 20.18 -18.12
C GLU A 30 -3.81 19.39 -16.84
N CYS A 31 -2.85 18.45 -16.86
CA CYS A 31 -2.51 17.69 -15.66
C CYS A 31 -1.99 18.58 -14.52
N MET A 32 -1.18 19.60 -14.83
CA MET A 32 -0.63 20.49 -13.78
C MET A 32 -1.77 21.25 -13.10
N GLU A 33 -2.74 21.74 -13.87
CA GLU A 33 -3.92 22.42 -13.35
C GLU A 33 -4.78 21.46 -12.51
N CYS A 34 -5.02 20.23 -12.98
CA CYS A 34 -5.73 19.22 -12.20
C CYS A 34 -5.05 18.96 -10.84
N VAL A 35 -3.72 18.86 -10.77
CA VAL A 35 -3.01 18.72 -9.49
C VAL A 35 -3.33 19.90 -8.57
N GLY A 36 -3.24 21.13 -9.08
CA GLY A 36 -3.55 22.35 -8.32
C GLY A 36 -4.99 22.37 -7.83
N GLU A 37 -5.96 22.02 -8.69
CA GLU A 37 -7.37 21.91 -8.34
C GLU A 37 -7.63 20.86 -7.26
N ARG A 38 -7.01 19.67 -7.36
CA ARG A 38 -7.16 18.62 -6.34
C ARG A 38 -6.52 19.03 -5.03
N LEU A 39 -5.37 19.70 -5.05
CA LEU A 39 -4.71 20.21 -3.85
C LEU A 39 -5.34 21.50 -3.30
N LEU A 40 -6.27 22.12 -4.04
CA LEU A 40 -6.80 23.46 -3.77
C LEU A 40 -5.65 24.48 -3.60
N VAL A 41 -4.70 24.45 -4.53
CA VAL A 41 -3.56 25.37 -4.59
C VAL A 41 -3.54 26.06 -5.95
N ASP A 42 -3.57 27.38 -5.95
CA ASP A 42 -3.39 28.18 -7.15
C ASP A 42 -1.89 28.28 -7.49
N ALA A 43 -1.49 27.76 -8.65
CA ALA A 43 -0.10 27.69 -9.06
C ALA A 43 0.55 29.06 -9.32
N LYS A 44 -0.25 30.09 -9.65
CA LYS A 44 0.26 31.42 -10.03
C LYS A 44 0.49 32.29 -8.80
N THR A 45 -0.42 32.21 -7.85
CA THR A 45 -0.45 33.05 -6.65
C THR A 45 0.13 32.35 -5.42
N GLY A 46 0.23 31.01 -5.46
CA GLY A 46 0.59 30.19 -4.29
C GLY A 46 -0.51 30.15 -3.22
N ARG A 47 -1.71 30.69 -3.51
CA ARG A 47 -2.82 30.72 -2.56
C ARG A 47 -3.30 29.31 -2.27
N VAL A 48 -3.42 29.01 -0.98
CA VAL A 48 -3.87 27.73 -0.46
C VAL A 48 -5.34 27.85 -0.02
N GLY A 49 -6.24 27.09 -0.63
CA GLY A 49 -7.67 27.05 -0.32
C GLY A 49 -7.98 26.17 0.89
N ASP A 50 -9.18 26.29 1.48
CA ASP A 50 -9.58 25.44 2.61
C ASP A 50 -9.78 23.98 2.16
N ASN A 51 -9.15 23.05 2.87
CA ASN A 51 -9.27 21.61 2.65
C ASN A 51 -9.70 20.87 3.94
N SER A 52 -10.40 21.59 4.83
CA SER A 52 -11.08 21.03 5.98
C SER A 52 -12.33 20.22 5.56
N GLY A 53 -12.82 19.35 6.45
CA GLY A 53 -14.07 18.62 6.25
C GLY A 53 -13.94 17.18 5.73
N GLU A 54 -15.09 16.52 5.66
CA GLU A 54 -15.25 15.07 5.42
C GLU A 54 -15.43 14.71 3.93
N ASN A 55 -15.40 15.70 3.04
CA ASN A 55 -15.42 15.54 1.58
C ASN A 55 -14.03 15.64 0.95
N VAL A 56 -12.98 15.64 1.77
CA VAL A 56 -11.58 15.76 1.36
C VAL A 56 -10.83 14.47 1.69
N ILE A 57 -9.98 13.99 0.77
CA ILE A 57 -9.08 12.88 1.03
C ILE A 57 -7.98 13.36 2.00
N PRO A 58 -7.83 12.79 3.21
CA PRO A 58 -6.82 13.26 4.16
C PRO A 58 -5.40 13.12 3.62
N LEU A 59 -5.10 11.96 3.03
CA LEU A 59 -3.83 11.66 2.41
C LEU A 59 -4.06 10.66 1.27
N MET A 60 -3.49 10.93 0.11
CA MET A 60 -3.47 10.01 -1.03
C MET A 60 -2.03 9.62 -1.37
N VAL A 61 -1.80 8.34 -1.63
CA VAL A 61 -0.51 7.80 -2.06
C VAL A 61 -0.68 7.20 -3.45
N VAL A 62 0.19 7.63 -4.37
CA VAL A 62 0.22 7.12 -5.74
C VAL A 62 1.64 6.60 -6.04
N PRO A 63 1.86 5.28 -5.98
CA PRO A 63 3.08 4.65 -6.48
C PRO A 63 3.14 4.73 -8.02
N LEU A 64 4.28 5.13 -8.58
CA LEU A 64 4.50 5.35 -10.01
C LEU A 64 5.81 4.71 -10.48
N MET A 65 5.86 4.23 -11.72
CA MET A 65 7.03 3.62 -12.37
C MET A 65 7.12 3.97 -13.88
N LEU A 66 6.22 3.44 -14.72
CA LEU A 66 6.20 3.68 -16.19
C LEU A 66 4.96 4.46 -16.67
N ASP A 67 4.06 4.77 -15.74
CA ASP A 67 2.65 5.08 -15.89
C ASP A 67 2.36 6.58 -15.83
N LEU A 68 3.22 7.38 -16.46
CA LEU A 68 3.06 8.84 -16.51
C LEU A 68 1.73 9.26 -17.16
N VAL A 69 1.35 8.62 -18.27
CA VAL A 69 0.13 8.98 -19.01
C VAL A 69 -1.11 8.68 -18.17
N GLU A 70 -1.13 7.54 -17.49
CA GLU A 70 -2.23 7.14 -16.63
C GLU A 70 -2.30 7.98 -15.36
N PHE A 71 -1.15 8.38 -14.79
CA PHE A 71 -1.12 9.35 -13.70
C PHE A 71 -1.83 10.66 -14.06
N LYS A 72 -1.57 11.20 -15.26
CA LYS A 72 -2.23 12.42 -15.74
C LYS A 72 -3.75 12.25 -15.86
N LYS A 73 -4.20 11.08 -16.32
CA LYS A 73 -5.62 10.77 -16.46
C LYS A 73 -6.30 10.66 -15.08
N VAL A 74 -5.71 9.91 -14.15
CA VAL A 74 -6.34 9.68 -12.84
C VAL A 74 -6.41 10.97 -12.01
N ILE A 75 -5.39 11.83 -12.04
CA ILE A 75 -5.39 13.04 -11.21
C ILE A 75 -6.49 14.02 -11.64
N CYS A 76 -6.78 14.11 -12.94
CA CYS A 76 -7.90 14.88 -13.47
C CYS A 76 -9.26 14.21 -13.21
N ASN A 77 -9.29 12.88 -13.13
CA ASN A 77 -10.51 12.12 -12.90
C ASN A 77 -10.96 12.09 -11.43
N ILE A 78 -10.07 12.30 -10.46
CA ILE A 78 -10.42 12.40 -9.04
C ILE A 78 -11.42 13.55 -8.84
N SER A 79 -12.60 13.26 -8.28
CA SER A 79 -13.71 14.21 -8.17
C SER A 79 -13.78 14.99 -6.84
N VAL A 80 -12.77 14.81 -5.98
CA VAL A 80 -12.74 15.39 -4.61
C VAL A 80 -11.39 16.02 -4.32
N PRO A 81 -11.30 17.02 -3.44
CA PRO A 81 -10.03 17.56 -3.00
C PRO A 81 -9.18 16.56 -2.23
N ILE A 82 -7.87 16.80 -2.23
CA ILE A 82 -6.84 16.03 -1.53
C ILE A 82 -6.10 16.97 -0.59
N ARG A 83 -6.08 16.62 0.70
CA ARG A 83 -5.37 17.42 1.71
C ARG A 83 -3.85 17.27 1.59
N ARG A 84 -3.37 16.03 1.40
CA ARG A 84 -1.97 15.73 1.10
C ARG A 84 -1.85 14.66 0.01
N LEU A 85 -1.08 14.94 -1.03
CA LEU A 85 -0.76 14.01 -2.11
C LEU A 85 0.70 13.57 -2.00
N VAL A 86 0.92 12.27 -1.91
CA VAL A 86 2.23 11.64 -1.89
C VAL A 86 2.44 10.90 -3.19
N LEU A 87 3.33 11.39 -4.03
CA LEU A 87 3.73 10.75 -5.28
C LEU A 87 5.05 10.03 -5.05
N VAL A 88 5.09 8.73 -5.32
CA VAL A 88 6.28 7.91 -5.09
C VAL A 88 6.73 7.30 -6.41
N GLN A 89 7.81 7.83 -6.98
CA GLN A 89 8.44 7.25 -8.16
C GLN A 89 9.41 6.15 -7.76
N ASN A 90 9.15 4.93 -8.23
CA ASN A 90 10.02 3.76 -8.12
C ASN A 90 10.71 3.51 -9.47
N GLY A 91 12.01 3.81 -9.57
CA GLY A 91 12.81 3.70 -10.79
C GLY A 91 13.24 5.06 -11.35
N GLU A 92 14.01 5.06 -12.43
CA GLU A 92 14.61 6.25 -13.06
C GLU A 92 13.97 6.62 -14.41
N GLU A 93 12.69 6.28 -14.65
CA GLU A 93 12.02 6.69 -15.88
C GLU A 93 12.03 8.22 -15.99
N ALA A 94 12.77 8.72 -16.99
CA ALA A 94 13.19 10.11 -17.04
C ALA A 94 12.03 11.07 -17.33
N LYS A 95 11.06 10.66 -18.15
CA LYS A 95 9.90 11.51 -18.47
C LYS A 95 9.02 11.69 -17.25
N LEU A 96 8.78 10.61 -16.50
CA LEU A 96 8.07 10.65 -15.24
C LEU A 96 8.79 11.55 -14.24
N TRP A 97 10.11 11.39 -14.07
CA TRP A 97 10.88 12.20 -13.14
C TRP A 97 10.82 13.70 -13.48
N LEU A 98 11.07 14.05 -14.74
CA LEU A 98 11.00 15.44 -15.20
C LEU A 98 9.59 16.04 -15.03
N HIS A 99 8.55 15.24 -15.19
CA HIS A 99 7.18 15.69 -14.93
C HIS A 99 6.97 15.95 -13.43
N LEU A 100 7.33 15.00 -12.56
CA LEU A 100 7.17 15.14 -11.11
C LEU A 100 7.96 16.31 -10.53
N GLN A 101 9.17 16.59 -11.04
CA GLN A 101 9.93 17.79 -10.66
C GLN A 101 9.18 19.09 -10.99
N LYS A 102 8.51 19.16 -12.14
CA LYS A 102 7.69 20.33 -12.51
C LYS A 102 6.49 20.47 -11.57
N VAL A 103 5.82 19.37 -11.24
CA VAL A 103 4.69 19.37 -10.28
C VAL A 103 5.18 19.81 -8.89
N GLU A 104 6.32 19.29 -8.43
CA GLU A 104 6.93 19.64 -7.13
C GLU A 104 7.34 21.11 -7.06
N ASN A 105 7.92 21.66 -8.13
CA ASN A 105 8.30 23.07 -8.20
C ASN A 105 7.09 24.01 -8.04
N LEU A 106 5.92 23.61 -8.54
CA LEU A 106 4.69 24.40 -8.46
C LEU A 106 4.01 24.27 -7.09
N TYR A 107 3.90 23.05 -6.56
CA TYR A 107 3.01 22.77 -5.43
C TYR A 107 3.71 22.31 -4.15
N GLY A 108 4.96 21.87 -4.22
CA GLY A 108 5.70 21.29 -3.10
C GLY A 108 5.90 22.23 -1.92
N ARG A 109 6.06 23.54 -2.19
CA ARG A 109 6.25 24.57 -1.14
C ARG A 109 5.06 24.74 -0.21
N THR A 110 3.87 24.25 -0.59
CA THR A 110 2.67 24.34 0.24
C THR A 110 2.58 23.28 1.33
N GLY A 111 3.43 22.25 1.27
CA GLY A 111 3.32 21.06 2.13
C GLY A 111 2.13 20.15 1.80
N ARG A 112 1.32 20.46 0.78
CA ARG A 112 0.22 19.60 0.30
C ARG A 112 0.66 18.56 -0.72
N LEU A 113 1.81 18.76 -1.35
CA LEU A 113 2.42 17.80 -2.26
C LEU A 113 3.75 17.31 -1.68
N ILE A 114 3.93 16.00 -1.68
CA ILE A 114 5.17 15.34 -1.32
C ILE A 114 5.56 14.45 -2.50
N VAL A 115 6.71 14.72 -3.11
CA VAL A 115 7.30 13.82 -4.11
C VAL A 115 8.45 13.06 -3.46
N ARG A 116 8.51 11.75 -3.72
CA ARG A 116 9.61 10.88 -3.31
C ARG A 116 10.10 10.10 -4.50
N HIS A 117 11.40 10.18 -4.75
CA HIS A 117 12.05 9.47 -5.84
C HIS A 117 12.99 8.41 -5.28
N PHE A 118 12.78 7.18 -5.72
CA PHE A 118 13.64 6.05 -5.46
C PHE A 118 14.25 5.60 -6.79
N PRO A 119 15.50 5.98 -7.11
CA PRO A 119 16.15 5.61 -8.36
C PRO A 119 16.23 4.09 -8.54
N GLU A 120 16.51 3.37 -7.46
CA GLU A 120 16.35 1.93 -7.43
C GLU A 120 14.90 1.55 -7.12
N ASN A 121 14.32 0.62 -7.89
CA ASN A 121 12.96 0.17 -7.63
C ASN A 121 12.88 -0.63 -6.32
N THR A 122 12.18 -0.06 -5.33
CA THR A 122 12.07 -0.63 -3.98
C THR A 122 10.85 -1.53 -3.76
N ALA A 123 10.15 -1.92 -4.83
CA ALA A 123 8.83 -2.56 -4.86
C ALA A 123 7.64 -1.65 -4.52
N TYR A 124 6.46 -2.13 -4.92
CA TYR A 124 5.17 -1.49 -4.65
C TYR A 124 4.93 -1.33 -3.14
N SER A 125 5.15 -2.39 -2.34
CA SER A 125 4.99 -2.35 -0.87
C SER A 125 5.78 -1.20 -0.23
N SER A 126 7.05 -1.02 -0.61
CA SER A 126 7.90 0.05 -0.09
C SER A 126 7.35 1.44 -0.45
N ALA A 127 6.89 1.62 -1.69
CA ALA A 127 6.30 2.89 -2.11
C ALA A 127 5.01 3.22 -1.37
N VAL A 128 4.12 2.24 -1.15
CA VAL A 128 2.92 2.45 -0.32
C VAL A 128 3.32 2.82 1.11
N ASN A 129 4.30 2.11 1.68
CA ASN A 129 4.74 2.33 3.06
C ASN A 129 5.35 3.73 3.29
N VAL A 130 5.89 4.40 2.27
CA VAL A 130 6.31 5.81 2.37
C VAL A 130 5.14 6.69 2.82
N GLY A 131 3.97 6.52 2.19
CA GLY A 131 2.79 7.27 2.54
C GLY A 131 2.18 6.85 3.88
N LEU A 132 2.21 5.56 4.23
CA LEU A 132 1.75 5.08 5.54
C LEU A 132 2.60 5.67 6.68
N ARG A 133 3.93 5.66 6.54
CA ARG A 133 4.85 6.26 7.51
C ARG A 133 4.61 7.76 7.64
N PHE A 134 4.43 8.46 6.52
CA PHE A 134 4.11 9.88 6.54
C PHE A 134 2.76 10.15 7.22
N LEU A 135 1.74 9.32 7.00
CA LEU A 135 0.46 9.46 7.68
C LEU A 135 0.60 9.33 9.20
N LEU A 136 1.42 8.39 9.68
CA LEU A 136 1.64 8.22 11.11
C LEU A 136 2.31 9.41 11.80
N SER A 137 3.04 10.25 11.06
CA SER A 137 3.62 11.48 11.62
C SER A 137 2.61 12.63 11.74
N LEU A 138 1.36 12.42 11.31
CA LEU A 138 0.29 13.42 11.37
C LEU A 138 -0.64 13.17 12.55
N PRO A 139 -1.36 14.17 13.08
CA PRO A 139 -2.43 13.95 14.05
C PRO A 139 -3.51 12.99 13.53
N CYS A 140 -4.13 12.21 14.42
CA CYS A 140 -5.15 11.23 14.03
C CYS A 140 -6.40 11.91 13.43
N GLU A 141 -6.74 13.07 13.96
CA GLU A 141 -7.87 13.91 13.53
C GLU A 141 -7.64 14.47 12.12
N GLU A 142 -6.38 14.76 11.77
CA GLU A 142 -6.03 15.27 10.46
C GLU A 142 -6.05 14.17 9.39
N ALA A 143 -5.64 12.95 9.75
CA ALA A 143 -5.53 11.82 8.83
C ALA A 143 -5.98 10.50 9.49
N PRO A 144 -7.30 10.26 9.57
CA PRO A 144 -7.86 9.01 10.11
C PRO A 144 -7.69 7.81 9.15
N PHE A 145 -7.42 8.07 7.87
CA PHE A 145 -7.20 7.05 6.84
C PHE A 145 -6.38 7.59 5.66
N VAL A 146 -5.87 6.69 4.84
CA VAL A 146 -5.16 6.97 3.59
C VAL A 146 -5.93 6.39 2.40
N VAL A 147 -5.91 7.06 1.25
CA VAL A 147 -6.24 6.45 -0.04
C VAL A 147 -4.94 5.99 -0.71
N VAL A 148 -4.79 4.69 -0.93
CA VAL A 148 -3.73 4.13 -1.77
C VAL A 148 -4.36 3.81 -3.11
N THR A 149 -3.84 4.38 -4.19
CA THR A 149 -4.39 4.14 -5.52
C THR A 149 -3.29 3.95 -6.54
N ASN A 150 -3.49 2.98 -7.43
CA ASN A 150 -2.75 2.91 -8.68
C ASN A 150 -3.14 4.08 -9.58
N SER A 151 -2.31 4.35 -10.59
CA SER A 151 -2.57 5.38 -11.60
C SER A 151 -3.52 4.91 -12.71
N ASP A 152 -3.69 3.60 -12.86
CA ASP A 152 -4.36 2.95 -14.00
C ASP A 152 -5.85 2.70 -13.74
N VAL A 153 -6.47 3.60 -12.97
CA VAL A 153 -7.86 3.52 -12.55
C VAL A 153 -8.68 4.73 -12.99
N THR A 154 -9.98 4.52 -13.15
CA THR A 154 -10.97 5.55 -13.43
C THR A 154 -12.15 5.42 -12.48
N PHE A 155 -12.52 6.52 -11.85
CA PHE A 155 -13.64 6.67 -10.94
C PHE A 155 -14.79 7.40 -11.64
N SER A 156 -16.02 6.92 -11.42
CA SER A 156 -17.21 7.74 -11.62
C SER A 156 -17.23 8.93 -10.62
N PRO A 157 -17.78 10.10 -11.00
CA PRO A 157 -17.75 11.29 -10.16
C PRO A 157 -18.35 11.11 -8.75
N GLU A 158 -19.33 10.23 -8.60
CA GLU A 158 -20.05 9.97 -7.36
C GLU A 158 -19.37 8.98 -6.42
N LEU A 159 -18.39 8.21 -6.90
CA LEU A 159 -17.77 7.12 -6.13
C LEU A 159 -16.96 7.65 -4.95
N LEU A 160 -15.96 8.51 -5.19
CA LEU A 160 -15.10 9.03 -4.12
C LEU A 160 -15.87 9.87 -3.08
N PRO A 161 -16.80 10.78 -3.44
CA PRO A 161 -17.57 11.53 -2.44
C PRO A 161 -18.39 10.62 -1.50
N LYS A 162 -18.97 9.54 -2.02
CA LYS A 162 -19.73 8.58 -1.20
C LYS A 162 -18.80 7.72 -0.34
N LEU A 163 -17.69 7.26 -0.91
CA LEU A 163 -16.69 6.45 -0.20
C LEU A 163 -16.04 7.21 0.96
N LEU A 164 -15.76 8.50 0.78
CA LEU A 164 -15.25 9.35 1.85
C LEU A 164 -16.27 9.51 2.98
N ARG A 165 -17.55 9.73 2.68
CA ARG A 165 -18.59 9.79 3.71
C ARG A 165 -18.67 8.51 4.53
N ASP A 166 -18.63 7.35 3.87
CA ASP A 166 -18.59 6.05 4.55
C ASP A 166 -17.32 5.95 5.42
N ALA A 167 -16.15 6.28 4.89
CA ALA A 167 -14.87 6.17 5.62
C ALA A 167 -14.81 7.09 6.84
N TYR A 168 -15.18 8.38 6.71
CA TYR A 168 -15.23 9.30 7.84
C TYR A 168 -16.25 8.86 8.89
N ALA A 169 -17.45 8.44 8.48
CA ALA A 169 -18.49 8.01 9.41
C ALA A 169 -18.06 6.76 10.21
N GLN A 170 -17.39 5.82 9.56
CA GLN A 170 -17.03 4.53 10.17
C GLN A 170 -15.71 4.59 10.95
N THR A 171 -14.88 5.62 10.77
CA THR A 171 -13.60 5.78 11.50
C THR A 171 -13.69 6.79 12.65
N ARG A 172 -14.84 7.42 12.92
CA ARG A 172 -15.01 8.45 13.98
C ARG A 172 -14.53 8.01 15.36
N HIS A 173 -14.63 6.72 15.68
CA HIS A 173 -14.28 6.17 17.00
C HIS A 173 -12.90 5.51 17.03
N ASP A 174 -12.18 5.47 15.92
CA ASP A 174 -10.90 4.77 15.84
C ASP A 174 -9.82 5.47 16.68
N ALA A 175 -9.85 6.80 16.81
CA ALA A 175 -8.89 7.56 17.61
C ALA A 175 -8.88 7.11 19.08
N ALA A 176 -10.05 7.06 19.73
CA ALA A 176 -10.17 6.60 21.11
C ALA A 176 -9.71 5.13 21.28
N ARG A 177 -9.95 4.29 20.28
CA ARG A 177 -9.44 2.91 20.27
C ARG A 177 -7.92 2.88 20.17
N MET A 178 -7.33 3.71 19.31
CA MET A 178 -5.88 3.84 19.16
C MET A 178 -5.23 4.33 20.45
N ASP A 179 -5.80 5.32 21.14
CA ASP A 179 -5.29 5.82 22.41
C ASP A 179 -5.29 4.73 23.49
N ALA A 180 -6.37 3.96 23.59
CA ALA A 180 -6.45 2.83 24.52
C ALA A 180 -5.39 1.75 24.21
N LEU A 181 -5.15 1.45 22.93
CA LEU A 181 -4.10 0.51 22.53
C LEU A 181 -2.71 1.06 22.81
N ALA A 182 -2.46 2.35 22.57
CA ALA A 182 -1.20 3.00 22.88
C ALA A 182 -0.89 2.94 24.38
N ALA A 183 -1.89 3.18 25.23
CA ALA A 183 -1.76 3.03 26.67
C ALA A 183 -1.48 1.58 27.11
N GLU A 184 -2.12 0.58 26.48
CA GLU A 184 -1.82 -0.84 26.73
C GLU A 184 -0.38 -1.17 26.34
N VAL A 185 0.04 -0.73 25.15
CA VAL A 185 1.40 -0.93 24.61
C VAL A 185 2.47 -0.27 25.47
N ALA A 186 2.21 0.93 26.02
CA ALA A 186 3.17 1.65 26.85
C ALA A 186 3.56 0.90 28.14
N ASN A 187 2.75 -0.08 28.55
CA ASN A 187 3.01 -0.90 29.74
C ASN A 187 3.74 -2.22 29.42
N GLU A 188 4.25 -2.40 28.20
CA GLU A 188 4.99 -3.59 27.80
C GLU A 188 6.50 -3.49 28.11
N PRO A 189 7.18 -4.62 28.40
CA PRO A 189 6.64 -5.99 28.44
C PRO A 189 5.77 -6.25 29.69
N ASN A 190 4.66 -6.96 29.50
CA ASN A 190 3.66 -7.25 30.54
C ASN A 190 3.48 -8.77 30.75
N GLU A 191 2.42 -9.17 31.46
CA GLU A 191 2.13 -10.58 31.75
C GLU A 191 1.97 -11.44 30.49
N TYR A 192 1.39 -10.89 29.42
CA TYR A 192 1.20 -11.60 28.15
C TYR A 192 2.53 -11.85 27.44
N SER A 193 3.46 -10.89 27.49
CA SER A 193 4.82 -11.06 26.97
C SER A 193 5.52 -12.24 27.65
N ARG A 194 5.43 -12.31 28.99
CA ARG A 194 6.07 -13.34 29.82
C ARG A 194 5.42 -14.72 29.65
N ALA A 195 4.10 -14.77 29.51
CA ALA A 195 3.35 -16.00 29.37
C ALA A 195 3.37 -16.60 27.95
N SER A 196 3.83 -15.85 26.95
CA SER A 196 3.78 -16.26 25.53
C SER A 196 4.54 -17.56 25.22
N GLY A 197 5.50 -17.96 26.06
CA GLY A 197 6.35 -19.13 25.82
C GLY A 197 7.23 -19.03 24.57
N ARG A 198 7.24 -17.87 23.89
CA ARG A 198 8.09 -17.63 22.72
C ARG A 198 9.49 -17.26 23.19
N ASN A 199 10.50 -17.93 22.63
CA ASN A 199 11.91 -17.67 22.93
C ASN A 199 12.35 -16.25 22.52
N MET A 200 11.63 -15.61 21.59
CA MET A 200 11.97 -14.31 21.03
C MET A 200 11.32 -13.20 21.87
N LYS A 201 12.15 -12.36 22.50
CA LYS A 201 11.71 -11.16 23.22
C LYS A 201 11.16 -10.13 22.23
N LEU A 202 10.15 -9.40 22.65
CA LEU A 202 9.44 -8.38 21.87
C LEU A 202 10.42 -7.41 21.18
N LEU A 203 10.46 -7.42 19.85
CA LEU A 203 11.14 -6.39 19.07
C LEU A 203 10.06 -5.43 18.57
N ARG A 204 9.94 -4.25 19.20
CA ARG A 204 9.14 -3.15 18.63
C ARG A 204 10.06 -2.32 17.74
N SER A 205 9.70 -2.22 16.48
CA SER A 205 10.36 -1.33 15.54
C SER A 205 9.92 0.11 15.78
N THR A 206 10.90 1.01 15.86
CA THR A 206 10.73 2.44 15.72
C THR A 206 10.58 2.82 14.24
N PRO A 207 10.00 3.99 13.90
CA PRO A 207 10.01 4.49 12.52
C PRO A 207 11.41 4.58 11.89
N GLU A 208 12.45 4.73 12.72
CA GLU A 208 13.86 4.79 12.33
C GLU A 208 14.46 3.39 12.03
N ASP A 209 13.80 2.31 12.45
CA ASP A 209 14.29 0.95 12.22
C ASP A 209 14.08 0.53 10.76
N GLY A 210 15.13 0.70 9.96
CA GLY A 210 15.12 0.32 8.55
C GLY A 210 15.17 -1.20 8.29
N ARG A 211 15.29 -2.04 9.32
CA ARG A 211 15.48 -3.50 9.20
C ARG A 211 14.34 -4.33 9.75
N LEU A 212 13.61 -3.84 10.74
CA LEU A 212 12.52 -4.57 11.36
C LEU A 212 11.24 -3.75 11.20
N SER A 213 10.16 -4.41 10.84
CA SER A 213 8.84 -3.81 10.79
C SER A 213 7.91 -4.59 11.70
N THR A 214 7.32 -3.89 12.67
CA THR A 214 6.31 -4.39 13.61
C THR A 214 5.17 -3.39 13.76
N SER A 215 4.00 -3.84 14.21
CA SER A 215 2.88 -2.93 14.45
C SER A 215 3.10 -2.05 15.68
N ALA A 216 2.98 -0.74 15.49
CA ALA A 216 3.14 0.23 16.56
C ALA A 216 2.12 0.04 17.70
N LEU A 217 0.86 -0.28 17.36
CA LEU A 217 -0.26 -0.31 18.31
C LEU A 217 -0.86 -1.70 18.54
N LEU A 218 -0.18 -2.77 18.12
CA LEU A 218 -0.63 -4.12 18.46
C LEU A 218 -0.12 -4.50 19.85
N PRO A 219 -0.99 -4.67 20.86
CA PRO A 219 -0.56 -5.04 22.20
C PRO A 219 -0.26 -6.54 22.29
N ASP A 220 0.62 -6.91 23.22
CA ASP A 220 1.08 -8.28 23.43
C ASP A 220 -0.05 -9.25 23.77
N ARG A 221 -1.07 -8.79 24.49
CA ARG A 221 -2.31 -9.53 24.73
C ARG A 221 -2.93 -10.04 23.43
N ILE A 222 -2.97 -9.18 22.41
CA ILE A 222 -3.55 -9.52 21.10
C ILE A 222 -2.50 -10.21 20.22
N ARG A 223 -1.22 -9.82 20.30
CA ARG A 223 -0.13 -10.43 19.52
C ARG A 223 -0.02 -11.93 19.78
N TYR A 224 0.03 -12.30 21.05
CA TYR A 224 0.25 -13.67 21.52
C TYR A 224 -1.03 -14.46 21.85
N ALA A 225 -2.20 -13.84 21.72
CA ALA A 225 -3.48 -14.52 21.93
C ALA A 225 -3.68 -15.72 21.00
N PRO A 226 -4.47 -16.73 21.44
CA PRO A 226 -5.01 -17.77 20.57
C PRO A 226 -5.77 -17.19 19.35
N LEU A 227 -5.86 -17.98 18.27
CA LEU A 227 -6.39 -17.54 16.98
C LEU A 227 -7.81 -16.97 17.06
N ASP A 228 -8.71 -17.63 17.77
CA ASP A 228 -10.11 -17.25 17.99
C ASP A 228 -10.24 -15.87 18.68
N ALA A 229 -9.41 -15.63 19.70
CA ALA A 229 -9.34 -14.34 20.38
C ALA A 229 -8.77 -13.24 19.45
N ARG A 230 -7.79 -13.57 18.59
CA ARG A 230 -7.24 -12.60 17.62
C ARG A 230 -8.22 -12.27 16.51
N ALA A 231 -8.94 -13.27 16.01
CA ALA A 231 -9.90 -13.14 14.91
C ALA A 231 -11.13 -12.29 15.27
N THR A 232 -11.29 -11.89 16.53
CA THR A 232 -12.40 -11.03 16.99
C THR A 232 -11.92 -9.69 17.54
N ALA A 233 -10.61 -9.49 17.69
CA ALA A 233 -9.99 -8.34 18.36
C ALA A 233 -10.38 -6.98 17.77
N PHE A 234 -10.65 -6.92 16.47
CA PHE A 234 -11.05 -5.71 15.74
C PHE A 234 -12.37 -5.87 14.98
N SER A 235 -13.22 -6.82 15.39
CA SER A 235 -14.52 -7.13 14.75
C SER A 235 -15.51 -5.97 14.65
N GLN A 236 -15.34 -4.92 15.44
CA GLN A 236 -16.17 -3.72 15.40
C GLN A 236 -15.63 -2.63 14.47
N HIS A 237 -14.44 -2.80 13.91
CA HIS A 237 -13.77 -1.78 13.11
C HIS A 237 -13.61 -2.22 11.66
N TYR A 238 -13.68 -1.25 10.75
CA TYR A 238 -13.35 -1.44 9.35
C TYR A 238 -11.86 -1.22 9.13
N ALA A 239 -11.21 -2.14 8.42
CA ALA A 239 -9.82 -1.93 8.00
C ALA A 239 -9.70 -1.19 6.69
N CYS A 240 -10.62 -1.45 5.77
CA CYS A 240 -10.53 -0.89 4.45
C CYS A 240 -11.88 -0.68 3.76
N PHE A 241 -11.88 0.26 2.82
CA PHE A 241 -13.02 0.58 1.97
C PHE A 241 -12.58 0.59 0.51
N CYS A 242 -13.36 -0.02 -0.37
CA CYS A 242 -13.05 -0.05 -1.79
C CYS A 242 -14.32 -0.18 -2.64
N ALA A 243 -14.23 0.23 -3.91
CA ALA A 243 -15.24 -0.10 -4.89
C ALA A 243 -15.28 -1.62 -5.11
N GLN A 244 -16.47 -2.20 -5.21
CA GLN A 244 -16.65 -3.57 -5.63
C GLN A 244 -16.47 -3.64 -7.15
N TYR A 245 -15.45 -4.36 -7.59
CA TYR A 245 -15.22 -4.75 -8.98
C TYR A 245 -14.69 -6.18 -9.00
N ASP A 246 -14.56 -6.79 -10.19
CA ASP A 246 -14.12 -8.19 -10.38
C ASP A 246 -12.66 -8.48 -9.96
N GLY A 247 -12.05 -7.58 -9.20
CA GLY A 247 -10.70 -7.71 -8.63
C GLY A 247 -10.65 -7.50 -7.11
N TRP A 248 -9.44 -7.24 -6.63
CA TRP A 248 -9.13 -7.07 -5.20
C TRP A 248 -9.22 -5.61 -4.79
N CYS A 249 -9.61 -5.30 -3.55
CA CYS A 249 -9.77 -3.90 -3.11
C CYS A 249 -8.55 -2.99 -3.36
N PHE A 250 -7.34 -3.55 -3.44
CA PHE A 250 -6.08 -2.84 -3.25
C PHE A 250 -5.54 -2.10 -4.49
N THR A 251 -6.17 -2.21 -5.66
CA THR A 251 -5.84 -1.28 -6.77
C THR A 251 -6.23 0.16 -6.42
N SER A 252 -7.32 0.35 -5.66
CA SER A 252 -7.67 1.65 -5.08
C SER A 252 -8.46 1.44 -3.79
N VAL A 253 -7.78 1.66 -2.67
CA VAL A 253 -8.26 1.31 -1.33
C VAL A 253 -8.12 2.47 -0.36
N ILE A 254 -9.13 2.68 0.46
CA ILE A 254 -8.99 3.43 1.70
C ILE A 254 -8.51 2.46 2.77
N LEU A 255 -7.35 2.71 3.38
CA LEU A 255 -6.86 1.98 4.56
C LEU A 255 -6.99 2.84 5.81
N THR A 256 -7.62 2.30 6.85
CA THR A 256 -7.81 3.02 8.11
C THR A 256 -6.52 3.07 8.91
N ARG A 257 -6.32 4.18 9.64
CA ARG A 257 -5.15 4.35 10.50
C ARG A 257 -5.05 3.26 11.56
N LEU A 258 -6.18 2.89 12.15
CA LEU A 258 -6.25 1.79 13.12
C LEU A 258 -5.74 0.47 12.52
N ALA A 259 -6.11 0.17 11.27
CA ALA A 259 -5.67 -1.05 10.61
C ALA A 259 -4.15 -1.13 10.46
N PHE A 260 -3.51 -0.18 9.76
CA PHE A 260 -2.07 -0.27 9.55
C PHE A 260 -1.24 0.01 10.81
N SER A 261 -1.80 0.65 11.83
CA SER A 261 -1.14 0.78 13.14
C SER A 261 -1.11 -0.52 13.94
N THR A 262 -2.02 -1.48 13.66
CA THR A 262 -2.17 -2.73 14.43
C THR A 262 -1.86 -4.00 13.62
N VAL A 263 -1.96 -3.92 12.30
CA VAL A 263 -1.59 -4.99 11.35
C VAL A 263 -0.19 -4.78 10.79
N GLY A 264 0.27 -3.53 10.77
CA GLY A 264 1.57 -3.11 10.28
C GLY A 264 1.50 -2.62 8.85
N TYR A 265 2.66 -2.24 8.34
CA TYR A 265 2.89 -1.88 6.94
C TYR A 265 2.71 -3.05 5.95
N PHE A 266 2.92 -2.82 4.66
CA PHE A 266 3.02 -3.89 3.66
C PHE A 266 4.37 -4.60 3.79
N ASP A 267 4.41 -5.92 3.54
CA ASP A 267 5.66 -6.67 3.58
C ASP A 267 6.54 -6.26 2.39
N GLU A 268 7.65 -5.60 2.69
CA GLU A 268 8.60 -5.06 1.70
C GLU A 268 9.47 -6.16 1.08
N ASN A 269 9.36 -7.41 1.55
CA ASN A 269 10.00 -8.57 0.92
C ASN A 269 9.18 -9.13 -0.25
N ILE A 270 7.90 -8.74 -0.38
CA ILE A 270 7.09 -9.07 -1.55
C ILE A 270 7.51 -8.14 -2.69
N TYR A 271 8.34 -8.68 -3.59
CA TYR A 271 9.06 -7.92 -4.60
C TYR A 271 8.86 -8.50 -6.01
N PRO A 272 8.70 -7.67 -7.05
CA PRO A 272 8.63 -6.20 -7.04
C PRO A 272 7.20 -5.66 -6.83
N ALA A 273 6.18 -6.49 -7.02
CA ALA A 273 4.76 -6.22 -6.85
C ALA A 273 3.97 -7.52 -6.97
N TYR A 274 2.67 -7.47 -6.72
CA TYR A 274 1.71 -8.58 -6.62
C TYR A 274 1.90 -9.45 -5.38
N PHE A 275 0.77 -9.90 -4.81
CA PHE A 275 0.62 -10.63 -3.55
C PHE A 275 0.78 -9.82 -2.26
N GLU A 276 1.22 -8.56 -2.33
CA GLU A 276 1.27 -7.70 -1.16
C GLU A 276 -0.12 -7.39 -0.61
N ASP A 277 -1.11 -7.29 -1.50
CA ASP A 277 -2.52 -7.12 -1.17
C ASP A 277 -3.12 -8.38 -0.53
N VAL A 278 -2.80 -9.56 -1.07
CA VAL A 278 -3.20 -10.86 -0.51
C VAL A 278 -2.61 -11.03 0.88
N ASP A 279 -1.31 -10.79 1.04
CA ASP A 279 -0.63 -10.80 2.34
C ASP A 279 -1.32 -9.87 3.34
N TYR A 280 -1.56 -8.63 2.94
CA TYR A 280 -2.16 -7.62 3.79
C TYR A 280 -3.58 -8.01 4.23
N LEU A 281 -4.42 -8.46 3.27
CA LEU A 281 -5.79 -8.90 3.52
C LEU A 281 -5.86 -10.08 4.50
N LEU A 282 -4.97 -11.06 4.37
CA LEU A 282 -4.91 -12.18 5.30
C LEU A 282 -4.60 -11.72 6.71
N ARG A 283 -3.64 -10.80 6.87
CA ARG A 283 -3.32 -10.22 8.17
C ARG A 283 -4.47 -9.42 8.76
N LEU A 284 -5.22 -8.67 7.94
CA LEU A 284 -6.44 -7.98 8.37
C LEU A 284 -7.50 -8.96 8.89
N ARG A 285 -7.76 -10.04 8.15
CA ARG A 285 -8.76 -11.06 8.50
C ARG A 285 -8.40 -11.85 9.75
N LEU A 286 -7.13 -12.20 9.94
CA LEU A 286 -6.63 -12.84 11.15
C LEU A 286 -6.77 -11.96 12.41
N ARG A 287 -7.08 -10.67 12.24
CA ARG A 287 -7.35 -9.69 13.28
C ARG A 287 -8.83 -9.34 13.44
N GLY A 288 -9.69 -9.92 12.61
CA GLY A 288 -11.13 -9.73 12.68
C GLY A 288 -11.64 -8.42 12.08
N PHE A 289 -10.81 -7.65 11.38
CA PHE A 289 -11.27 -6.42 10.75
C PHE A 289 -12.34 -6.69 9.68
N LYS A 290 -13.27 -5.74 9.54
CA LYS A 290 -14.25 -5.73 8.45
C LYS A 290 -13.68 -5.08 7.19
N GLU A 291 -14.04 -5.62 6.04
CA GLU A 291 -13.82 -4.98 4.72
C GLU A 291 -15.14 -4.36 4.24
N ARG A 292 -15.11 -3.12 3.74
CA ARG A 292 -16.28 -2.46 3.14
C ARG A 292 -16.12 -2.39 1.63
N LYS A 293 -16.84 -3.26 0.92
CA LYS A 293 -16.94 -3.23 -0.55
C LYS A 293 -18.24 -2.53 -0.95
N VAL A 294 -18.16 -1.50 -1.78
CA VAL A 294 -19.31 -0.67 -2.15
C VAL A 294 -19.70 -0.85 -3.62
N ARG A 295 -20.98 -0.74 -3.94
CA ARG A 295 -21.51 -0.92 -5.31
C ARG A 295 -22.03 0.36 -5.96
N TYR A 296 -21.84 1.52 -5.32
CA TYR A 296 -22.26 2.79 -5.92
C TYR A 296 -21.18 3.30 -6.86
N GLY A 297 -21.63 3.83 -8.01
CA GLY A 297 -20.74 4.33 -9.05
C GLY A 297 -19.97 3.23 -9.79
N THR A 298 -19.28 3.66 -10.84
CA THR A 298 -18.39 2.82 -11.66
C THR A 298 -16.94 3.00 -11.24
N PHE A 299 -16.19 1.90 -11.28
CA PHE A 299 -14.74 1.84 -11.10
C PHE A 299 -14.15 0.98 -12.21
N VAL A 300 -13.16 1.50 -12.93
CA VAL A 300 -12.46 0.79 -14.01
C VAL A 300 -10.99 0.70 -13.65
N HIS A 301 -10.40 -0.48 -13.82
CA HIS A 301 -8.96 -0.73 -13.63
C HIS A 301 -8.38 -1.30 -14.93
N GLN A 302 -7.37 -0.63 -15.48
CA GLN A 302 -6.64 -1.09 -16.66
C GLN A 302 -5.59 -2.13 -16.25
N LEU A 303 -6.06 -3.36 -16.04
CA LEU A 303 -5.28 -4.47 -15.49
C LEU A 303 -3.86 -4.58 -16.07
N ALA A 304 -2.89 -4.71 -15.16
CA ALA A 304 -1.50 -5.01 -15.46
C ALA A 304 -0.80 -4.01 -16.40
N LEU A 305 -1.11 -2.71 -16.26
CA LEU A 305 -0.53 -1.65 -17.08
C LEU A 305 1.00 -1.72 -17.15
N ASN A 306 1.70 -1.71 -16.01
CA ASN A 306 3.16 -1.73 -15.98
C ASN A 306 3.74 -2.98 -16.67
N ALA A 307 3.06 -4.14 -16.59
CA ALA A 307 3.47 -5.33 -17.32
C ALA A 307 3.28 -5.15 -18.83
N ARG A 308 2.17 -4.56 -19.29
CA ARG A 308 1.91 -4.24 -20.70
C ARG A 308 2.92 -3.23 -21.24
N LEU A 309 3.13 -2.11 -20.54
CA LEU A 309 4.11 -1.09 -20.90
C LEU A 309 5.52 -1.67 -20.97
N SER A 310 5.87 -2.54 -20.01
CA SER A 310 7.18 -3.18 -20.01
C SER A 310 7.42 -4.02 -21.27
N LYS A 311 6.40 -4.58 -21.94
CA LYS A 311 6.60 -5.33 -23.19
C LYS A 311 6.93 -4.42 -24.39
N LYS A 312 6.44 -3.17 -24.37
CA LYS A 312 6.54 -2.22 -25.48
C LYS A 312 7.73 -1.29 -25.39
N LEU A 313 8.10 -0.89 -24.17
CA LEU A 313 9.14 0.11 -23.93
C LEU A 313 10.55 -0.51 -23.85
N GLN A 314 11.54 0.24 -24.36
CA GLN A 314 12.97 -0.11 -24.30
C GLN A 314 13.74 0.74 -23.29
N VAL A 315 13.06 1.33 -22.31
CA VAL A 315 13.68 2.07 -21.20
C VAL A 315 14.22 1.11 -20.13
N LYS A 316 15.18 1.58 -19.32
CA LYS A 316 15.86 0.79 -18.27
C LYS A 316 14.87 0.11 -17.33
N GLU A 317 13.86 0.84 -16.87
CA GLU A 317 12.82 0.38 -15.93
C GLU A 317 11.96 -0.73 -16.54
N ALA A 318 11.60 -0.61 -17.82
CA ALA A 318 10.84 -1.63 -18.52
C ALA A 318 11.65 -2.93 -18.69
N ILE A 319 12.93 -2.82 -19.08
CA ILE A 319 13.84 -3.97 -19.19
C ILE A 319 14.03 -4.64 -17.83
N TRP A 320 14.25 -3.84 -16.78
CA TRP A 320 14.37 -4.33 -15.40
C TRP A 320 13.11 -5.08 -14.97
N TYR A 321 11.92 -4.51 -15.17
CA TYR A 321 10.66 -5.12 -14.76
C TYR A 321 10.42 -6.47 -15.46
N ARG A 322 10.69 -6.56 -16.77
CA ARG A 322 10.60 -7.82 -17.52
C ARG A 322 11.50 -8.91 -16.93
N ARG A 323 12.75 -8.56 -16.58
CA ARG A 323 13.71 -9.51 -15.98
C ARG A 323 13.26 -9.94 -14.59
N VAL A 324 12.88 -8.98 -13.73
CA VAL A 324 12.49 -9.29 -12.36
C VAL A 324 11.23 -10.16 -12.31
N ARG A 325 10.24 -9.88 -13.17
CA ARG A 325 8.99 -10.66 -13.23
C ARG A 325 9.23 -12.15 -13.54
N GLN A 326 10.27 -12.50 -14.31
CA GLN A 326 10.60 -13.89 -14.63
C GLN A 326 10.99 -14.71 -13.40
N PHE A 327 11.59 -14.08 -12.37
CA PHE A 327 12.00 -14.79 -11.17
C PHE A 327 10.84 -15.16 -10.24
N SER A 328 9.67 -14.56 -10.41
CA SER A 328 8.48 -14.83 -9.58
C SER A 328 8.77 -14.77 -8.07
N SER A 329 9.69 -13.90 -7.64
CA SER A 329 10.14 -13.79 -6.24
C SER A 329 8.99 -13.46 -5.29
N ASN A 330 8.04 -12.67 -5.76
CA ASN A 330 6.78 -12.37 -5.07
C ASN A 330 5.99 -13.64 -4.72
N TYR A 331 5.77 -14.53 -5.68
CA TYR A 331 5.05 -15.78 -5.50
C TYR A 331 5.80 -16.70 -4.53
N VAL A 332 7.12 -16.84 -4.69
CA VAL A 332 7.91 -17.68 -3.79
C VAL A 332 7.86 -17.12 -2.36
N CYS A 333 7.91 -15.80 -2.18
CA CYS A 333 7.80 -15.16 -0.87
C CYS A 333 6.42 -15.41 -0.25
N ALA A 334 5.34 -15.13 -1.00
CA ALA A 334 3.97 -15.33 -0.53
C ALA A 334 3.69 -16.81 -0.20
N TYR A 335 4.19 -17.73 -1.03
CA TYR A 335 4.08 -19.17 -0.81
C TYR A 335 4.86 -19.64 0.42
N ALA A 336 6.09 -19.16 0.61
CA ALA A 336 6.86 -19.50 1.81
C ALA A 336 6.18 -18.97 3.09
N LYS A 337 5.56 -17.79 2.99
CA LYS A 337 4.89 -17.12 4.11
C LYS A 337 3.55 -17.75 4.48
N TRP A 338 2.77 -18.16 3.48
CA TRP A 338 1.36 -18.54 3.66
C TRP A 338 0.97 -19.85 2.97
N GLY A 339 1.91 -20.60 2.41
CA GLY A 339 1.64 -21.86 1.72
C GLY A 339 0.92 -21.76 0.39
N ARG A 340 0.20 -22.83 0.04
CA ARG A 340 -0.57 -22.92 -1.20
C ARG A 340 -1.74 -21.95 -1.18
N MET A 341 -1.96 -21.25 -2.28
CA MET A 341 -3.05 -20.28 -2.36
C MET A 341 -4.44 -20.90 -2.13
N ALA A 342 -4.63 -22.17 -2.49
CA ALA A 342 -5.84 -22.94 -2.23
C ALA A 342 -6.20 -23.08 -0.73
N GLU A 343 -5.22 -22.88 0.15
CA GLU A 343 -5.32 -23.06 1.60
C GLU A 343 -5.46 -21.72 2.34
N PHE A 344 -5.52 -20.58 1.62
CA PHE A 344 -5.74 -19.26 2.23
C PHE A 344 -7.06 -19.17 3.01
N ASP A 345 -8.04 -20.01 2.68
CA ASP A 345 -9.32 -20.11 3.39
C ASP A 345 -9.35 -21.23 4.46
N SER A 346 -8.31 -22.07 4.59
CA SER A 346 -8.44 -23.31 5.40
C SER A 346 -7.19 -23.78 6.17
N GLY A 347 -6.03 -23.11 6.11
CA GLY A 347 -4.78 -23.67 6.67
C GLY A 347 -3.98 -22.81 7.66
N TYR A 348 -3.88 -21.49 7.43
CA TYR A 348 -2.84 -20.69 8.10
C TYR A 348 -3.37 -19.90 9.29
N LYS A 349 -2.74 -20.10 10.44
CA LYS A 349 -3.05 -19.40 11.70
C LYS A 349 -2.19 -18.15 11.89
N GLU A 350 -1.00 -18.11 11.27
CA GLU A 350 0.03 -17.07 11.33
C GLU A 350 1.00 -17.19 10.13
N PRO A 351 1.75 -16.14 9.77
CA PRO A 351 2.86 -16.22 8.81
C PRO A 351 3.88 -17.28 9.20
N PHE A 352 4.45 -17.95 8.19
CA PHE A 352 5.48 -18.98 8.36
C PHE A 352 5.06 -20.05 9.40
N ASN A 353 3.77 -20.42 9.39
CA ASN A 353 3.15 -21.36 10.32
C ASN A 353 3.39 -21.04 11.81
N GLY A 354 3.40 -19.76 12.19
CA GLY A 354 3.52 -19.31 13.58
C GLY A 354 4.95 -19.09 14.07
N THR A 355 5.94 -19.23 13.19
CA THR A 355 7.34 -18.92 13.52
C THR A 355 7.52 -17.43 13.85
N VAL A 356 6.71 -16.57 13.22
CA VAL A 356 6.80 -15.11 13.32
C VAL A 356 5.41 -14.56 13.63
N PRO A 357 5.26 -13.61 14.58
CA PRO A 357 3.97 -12.96 14.80
C PRO A 357 3.44 -12.30 13.51
N VAL A 358 2.11 -12.25 13.38
CA VAL A 358 1.43 -11.79 12.15
C VAL A 358 1.79 -10.37 11.70
N ASP A 359 2.26 -9.53 12.62
CA ASP A 359 2.63 -8.14 12.38
C ASP A 359 4.13 -7.91 12.15
N VAL A 360 4.96 -8.96 12.14
CA VAL A 360 6.42 -8.84 12.16
C VAL A 360 7.04 -9.32 10.84
N TRP A 361 7.93 -8.52 10.27
CA TRP A 361 8.88 -8.98 9.25
C TRP A 361 10.18 -8.19 9.33
N VAL A 362 11.27 -8.87 8.96
CA VAL A 362 12.57 -8.25 8.75
C VAL A 362 12.64 -7.79 7.30
N ARG A 363 12.90 -6.51 7.08
CA ARG A 363 13.22 -5.98 5.76
C ARG A 363 14.57 -6.56 5.35
N MET A 364 14.56 -7.44 4.38
CA MET A 364 15.82 -7.88 3.78
C MET A 364 16.40 -6.67 3.04
N ARG A 365 17.59 -6.20 3.47
CA ARG A 365 18.36 -5.30 2.59
C ARG A 365 18.50 -6.08 1.30
N ALA A 366 17.99 -5.51 0.21
CA ALA A 366 18.11 -6.07 -1.11
C ALA A 366 19.59 -6.37 -1.39
N ALA A 367 20.01 -7.62 -1.18
CA ALA A 367 21.06 -8.24 -1.97
C ALA A 367 20.52 -8.57 -3.37
N TYR A 368 19.67 -7.71 -3.94
CA TYR A 368 19.26 -7.72 -5.34
C TYR A 368 20.21 -6.85 -6.18
N SER A 369 21.40 -6.54 -5.66
CA SER A 369 22.49 -5.96 -6.45
C SER A 369 23.02 -7.02 -7.42
N ALA A 370 22.51 -7.01 -8.65
CA ALA A 370 23.21 -7.42 -9.87
C ALA A 370 23.91 -8.81 -9.94
N SER A 371 23.75 -9.72 -8.97
CA SER A 371 24.58 -10.94 -8.88
C SER A 371 23.89 -12.26 -9.25
N GLY A 372 22.61 -12.26 -9.63
CA GLY A 372 21.93 -13.48 -10.10
C GLY A 372 21.81 -14.61 -9.07
N THR A 373 22.12 -14.36 -7.81
CA THR A 373 21.99 -15.34 -6.72
C THR A 373 20.69 -15.08 -5.96
N THR A 374 19.74 -16.01 -6.08
CA THR A 374 18.51 -16.08 -5.29
C THR A 374 18.86 -16.41 -3.84
N GLY A 375 19.28 -15.40 -3.08
CA GLY A 375 19.44 -15.51 -1.63
C GLY A 375 18.08 -15.34 -0.94
N MET A 376 17.17 -16.31 -1.09
CA MET A 376 16.02 -16.39 -0.19
C MET A 376 16.47 -17.06 1.10
N MET A 377 16.36 -16.32 2.20
CA MET A 377 16.60 -16.88 3.52
C MET A 377 15.52 -17.90 3.88
N SER A 378 15.95 -19.09 4.27
CA SER A 378 15.13 -20.09 4.94
C SER A 378 14.53 -19.54 6.24
N GLY A 379 13.44 -20.15 6.75
CA GLY A 379 12.86 -19.77 8.04
C GLY A 379 13.86 -19.81 9.22
N LYS A 380 14.97 -20.54 9.09
CA LYS A 380 16.09 -20.57 10.04
C LYS A 380 16.98 -19.32 9.96
N GLU A 381 17.21 -18.78 8.77
CA GLU A 381 17.99 -17.54 8.60
C GLU A 381 17.16 -16.31 9.00
N PHE A 382 15.84 -16.35 8.84
CA PHE A 382 14.92 -15.36 9.44
C PHE A 382 15.00 -15.38 10.97
N GLN A 383 15.00 -16.57 11.59
CA GLN A 383 15.21 -16.69 13.04
C GLN A 383 16.53 -16.05 13.47
N LEU A 384 17.62 -16.29 12.74
CA LEU A 384 18.95 -15.74 13.05
C LEU A 384 19.00 -14.20 12.99
N LEU A 385 18.34 -13.57 12.02
CA LEU A 385 18.27 -12.10 11.92
C LEU A 385 17.33 -11.47 12.94
N ALA A 386 16.30 -12.21 13.38
CA ALA A 386 15.42 -11.79 14.47
C ALA A 386 16.02 -12.08 15.87
N THR A 387 17.26 -12.62 15.93
CA THR A 387 17.99 -12.87 17.19
C THR A 387 19.01 -11.77 17.55
N ILE A 388 19.07 -10.66 16.81
CA ILE A 388 19.96 -9.52 17.11
C ILE A 388 19.22 -8.44 17.88
#